data_AF-A0A0D2HBT8-F1
#
_entry.id   AF-A0A0D2HBT8-F1
#
_cell.length_a   1.000
_cell.length_b   1.000
_cell.length_c   1.000
_cell.angle_alpha   90.00
_cell.angle_beta   90.00
_cell.angle_gamma   90.00
#
_symmetry.space_group_name_H-M   'P 1'
#
loop_
_entity.id
_entity.type
_entity.pdbx_description
1 polymer ?
#
loop_
_entity_poly.entity_id
_entity_poly.type
_entity_poly.pdbx_seq_one_letter_code
_entity_poly.pdbx_strand_id
1 'polypeptide(L)'
;MATKSQWIMDPISRTRFKDKHGVGIEEDEGKAAAEWTRTAFPGMIHSWDDINPLKEHCKGTIILKGIQGVPDALKAVEVGVQGIVRDIFLDSGFRYGADIAKPMALGARSYTYVLVLGGEEGVGHTLGVLCGDLDLTLHLAGIPLPKFISIDVHQDCL
;
A
#
# COMPACT_ATOMS: atom_id res chain seq x y z
N MET A 1 19.74 6.75 5.29
CA MET A 1 19.22 6.32 6.61
C MET A 1 17.72 6.12 6.43
N ALA A 2 17.20 4.90 6.56
CA ALA A 2 15.79 4.61 6.27
C ALA A 2 14.87 5.51 7.12
N THR A 3 13.87 6.16 6.53
CA THR A 3 12.81 6.80 7.31
C THR A 3 12.10 5.69 8.08
N LYS A 4 12.15 5.77 9.42
CA LYS A 4 11.55 4.78 10.32
C LYS A 4 10.06 4.65 9.98
N SER A 5 9.54 3.42 9.94
CA SER A 5 8.13 3.17 9.65
C SER A 5 7.25 3.96 10.63
N GLN A 6 6.06 4.37 10.19
CA GLN A 6 5.12 5.12 11.02
C GLN A 6 4.80 4.38 12.33
N TRP A 7 4.80 3.05 12.31
CA TRP A 7 4.69 2.19 13.50
C TRP A 7 5.85 2.34 14.49
N ILE A 8 7.09 2.49 14.01
CA ILE A 8 8.26 2.74 14.87
C ILE A 8 8.19 4.14 15.50
N MET A 9 7.58 5.10 14.80
CA MET A 9 7.45 6.49 15.27
C MET A 9 6.21 6.69 16.16
N ASP A 10 5.18 5.87 16.01
CA ASP A 10 3.91 5.99 16.73
C ASP A 10 4.09 5.83 18.26
N PRO A 11 3.73 6.85 19.07
CA PRO A 11 3.88 6.80 20.53
C PRO A 11 3.16 5.62 21.20
N ILE A 12 2.03 5.19 20.65
CA ILE A 12 1.26 4.06 21.18
C ILE A 12 2.03 2.75 20.96
N SER A 13 2.49 2.52 19.73
CA SER A 13 3.28 1.36 19.34
C SER A 13 4.59 1.28 20.12
N ARG A 14 5.27 2.42 20.33
CA ARG A 14 6.50 2.50 21.15
C ARG A 14 6.26 2.13 22.62
N THR A 15 5.17 2.64 23.20
CA THR A 15 4.79 2.33 24.58
C THR A 15 4.47 0.83 24.71
N ARG A 16 3.63 0.32 23.80
CA ARG A 16 3.24 -1.10 23.78
C ARG A 16 4.44 -2.03 23.59
N PHE A 17 5.39 -1.66 22.74
CA PHE A 17 6.62 -2.44 22.53
C PHE A 17 7.47 -2.48 23.80
N LYS A 18 7.69 -1.31 24.43
CA LYS A 18 8.47 -1.20 25.66
C LYS A 18 7.84 -1.99 26.82
N ASP A 19 6.53 -1.89 27.00
CA ASP A 19 5.81 -2.61 28.05
C ASP A 19 5.88 -4.14 27.85
N LYS A 20 5.83 -4.60 26.60
CA LYS A 20 5.86 -6.02 26.26
C LYS A 20 7.25 -6.63 26.34
N HIS A 21 8.28 -5.90 25.90
CA HIS A 21 9.62 -6.45 25.68
C HIS A 21 10.68 -5.91 26.65
N GLY A 22 10.35 -4.90 27.46
CA GLY A 22 11.25 -4.29 28.44
C GLY A 22 12.37 -3.42 27.86
N VAL A 23 12.42 -3.25 26.53
CA VAL A 23 13.46 -2.53 25.80
C VAL A 23 12.85 -1.52 24.82
N GLY A 24 13.61 -0.47 24.51
CA GLY A 24 13.23 0.48 23.46
C GLY A 24 13.33 -0.12 22.06
N ILE A 25 12.59 0.43 21.09
CA ILE A 25 12.65 -0.02 19.69
C ILE A 25 14.07 0.15 19.11
N GLU A 26 14.73 1.26 19.45
CA GLU A 26 16.11 1.56 19.02
C GLU A 26 17.16 0.66 19.67
N GLU A 27 16.82 0.05 20.81
CA GLU A 27 17.75 -0.82 21.55
C GLU A 27 17.75 -2.25 20.99
N ASP A 28 16.66 -2.67 20.33
CA ASP A 28 16.54 -3.98 19.68
C ASP A 28 15.67 -3.89 18.42
N GLU A 29 16.27 -3.37 17.34
CA GLU A 29 15.60 -3.18 16.05
C GLU A 29 15.14 -4.50 15.43
N GLY A 30 15.86 -5.61 15.68
CA GLY A 30 15.50 -6.93 15.17
C GLY A 30 14.19 -7.44 15.78
N LYS A 31 14.03 -7.27 17.09
CA LYS A 31 12.80 -7.62 17.81
C LYS A 31 11.64 -6.68 17.45
N ALA A 32 11.92 -5.39 17.24
CA ALA A 32 10.95 -4.43 16.76
C ALA A 32 10.45 -4.79 15.35
N ALA A 33 11.35 -5.15 14.43
CA ALA A 33 11.00 -5.61 13.10
C ALA A 33 10.12 -6.88 13.15
N ALA A 34 10.48 -7.85 13.99
CA ALA A 34 9.70 -9.07 14.15
C ALA A 34 8.28 -8.82 14.72
N GLU A 35 8.15 -7.94 15.71
CA GLU A 35 6.84 -7.55 16.27
C GLU A 35 6.00 -6.78 15.26
N TRP A 36 6.61 -5.85 14.51
CA TRP A 36 5.95 -5.14 13.43
C TRP A 36 5.43 -6.11 12.38
N THR A 37 6.25 -7.07 11.92
CA THR A 37 5.82 -8.08 10.96
C THR A 37 4.64 -8.89 11.47
N ARG A 38 4.64 -9.31 12.75
CA ARG A 38 3.48 -10.03 13.34
C ARG A 38 2.24 -9.16 13.47
N THR A 39 2.41 -7.86 13.66
CA THR A 39 1.29 -6.92 13.77
C THR A 39 0.69 -6.58 12.42
N ALA A 40 1.54 -6.32 11.41
CA ALA A 40 1.14 -6.03 10.05
C ALA A 40 0.60 -7.26 9.32
N PHE A 41 1.13 -8.44 9.63
CA PHE A 41 0.75 -9.71 9.03
C PHE A 41 0.40 -10.72 10.13
N PRO A 42 -0.75 -10.56 10.80
CA PRO A 42 -1.14 -11.41 11.93
C PRO A 42 -1.49 -12.85 11.53
N GLY A 43 -1.44 -13.19 10.23
CA GLY A 43 -1.83 -14.51 9.70
C GLY A 43 -3.33 -14.78 9.81
N MET A 44 -4.13 -13.75 10.13
CA MET A 44 -5.58 -13.85 10.16
C MET A 44 -6.13 -13.76 8.73
N ILE A 45 -6.99 -14.72 8.40
CA ILE A 45 -7.74 -14.72 7.15
C ILE A 45 -9.12 -14.19 7.50
N HIS A 46 -9.49 -13.07 6.90
CA HIS A 46 -10.81 -12.47 7.08
C HIS A 46 -11.80 -13.03 6.08
N SER A 47 -13.06 -13.12 6.50
CA SER A 47 -14.18 -13.57 5.68
C SER A 47 -15.19 -12.44 5.44
N TRP A 48 -16.13 -12.66 4.52
CA TRP A 48 -17.20 -11.70 4.25
C TRP A 48 -18.10 -11.44 5.48
N ASP A 49 -18.17 -12.39 6.42
CA ASP A 49 -18.97 -12.26 7.63
C ASP A 49 -18.40 -11.20 8.60
N ASP A 50 -17.10 -10.88 8.48
CA ASP A 50 -16.43 -9.88 9.31
C ASP A 50 -16.85 -8.44 8.95
N ILE A 51 -17.48 -8.22 7.79
CA ILE A 51 -17.87 -6.88 7.34
C ILE A 51 -19.01 -6.30 8.18
N ASN A 52 -19.95 -7.13 8.63
CA ASN A 52 -21.09 -6.65 9.41
C ASN A 52 -20.68 -6.12 10.79
N PRO A 53 -19.87 -6.85 11.59
CA PRO A 53 -19.29 -6.30 12.81
C PRO A 53 -18.45 -5.04 12.59
N LEU A 54 -17.74 -4.93 11.45
CA LEU A 54 -16.95 -3.73 11.15
C LEU A 54 -17.83 -2.47 11.01
N LYS A 55 -19.04 -2.60 10.48
CA LYS A 55 -19.99 -1.46 10.37
C LYS A 55 -20.41 -0.90 11.72
N GLU A 56 -20.43 -1.71 12.77
CA GLU A 56 -20.76 -1.26 14.12
C GLU A 56 -19.63 -0.42 14.73
N HIS A 57 -18.39 -0.74 14.36
CA HIS A 57 -17.18 -0.09 14.88
C HIS A 57 -16.71 1.09 14.00
N CYS A 58 -17.05 1.07 12.70
CA CYS A 58 -16.71 2.11 11.74
C CYS A 58 -17.91 3.01 11.47
N LYS A 59 -17.91 4.21 12.07
CA LYS A 59 -18.91 5.27 11.79
C LYS A 59 -18.76 5.91 10.39
N GLY A 60 -17.71 5.55 9.66
CA GLY A 60 -17.40 6.09 8.33
C GLY A 60 -17.68 5.11 7.20
N THR A 61 -17.54 5.59 5.98
CA THR A 61 -17.66 4.80 4.74
C THR A 61 -16.70 3.61 4.74
N ILE A 62 -17.23 2.40 4.54
CA ILE A 62 -16.40 1.20 4.36
C ILE A 62 -16.16 1.01 2.87
N ILE A 63 -14.88 1.02 2.49
CA ILE A 63 -14.42 0.81 1.13
C ILE A 63 -13.52 -0.43 1.11
N LEU A 64 -13.81 -1.39 0.23
CA LEU A 64 -12.96 -2.57 0.08
C LEU A 64 -11.85 -2.31 -0.95
N LYS A 65 -10.61 -2.55 -0.54
CA LYS A 65 -9.42 -2.50 -1.39
C LYS A 65 -8.97 -3.93 -1.73
N GLY A 66 -8.62 -4.17 -2.99
CA GLY A 66 -8.04 -5.44 -3.45
C GLY A 66 -9.04 -6.46 -4.04
N ILE A 67 -10.24 -6.02 -4.44
CA ILE A 67 -11.21 -6.85 -5.17
C ILE A 67 -10.69 -7.09 -6.60
N GLN A 68 -10.36 -8.35 -6.93
CA GLN A 68 -9.75 -8.70 -8.22
C GLN A 68 -10.74 -9.31 -9.24
N GLY A 69 -12.00 -9.56 -8.85
CA GLY A 69 -12.97 -10.26 -9.68
C GLY A 69 -14.39 -9.72 -9.56
N VAL A 70 -15.17 -9.94 -10.61
CA VAL A 70 -16.61 -9.58 -10.66
C VAL A 70 -17.41 -10.26 -9.54
N PRO A 71 -17.22 -11.56 -9.22
CA PRO A 71 -17.97 -12.20 -8.14
C PRO A 71 -17.77 -11.51 -6.79
N ASP A 72 -16.54 -11.14 -6.46
CA ASP A 72 -16.21 -10.45 -5.20
C ASP A 72 -16.73 -9.02 -5.19
N ALA A 73 -16.76 -8.34 -6.35
CA ALA A 73 -17.37 -7.02 -6.46
C ALA A 73 -18.89 -7.07 -6.25
N LEU A 74 -19.57 -8.08 -6.78
CA LEU A 74 -21.00 -8.30 -6.50
C LEU A 74 -21.21 -8.60 -5.01
N LYS A 75 -20.34 -9.43 -4.42
CA LYS A 75 -20.43 -9.76 -3.00
C LYS A 75 -20.24 -8.53 -2.10
N ALA A 76 -19.33 -7.64 -2.46
CA ALA A 76 -19.12 -6.36 -1.80
C ALA A 76 -20.40 -5.49 -1.78
N VAL A 77 -21.12 -5.43 -2.91
CA VAL A 77 -22.40 -4.72 -2.99
C VAL A 77 -23.46 -5.40 -2.10
N GLU A 78 -23.56 -6.72 -2.13
CA GLU A 78 -24.52 -7.48 -1.30
C GLU A 78 -24.36 -7.22 0.19
N VAL A 79 -23.11 -7.24 0.68
CA VAL A 79 -22.80 -6.95 2.09
C VAL A 79 -22.85 -5.46 2.41
N GLY A 80 -23.20 -4.61 1.43
CA GLY A 80 -23.46 -3.19 1.58
C GLY A 80 -22.22 -2.37 1.95
N VAL A 81 -21.09 -2.62 1.30
CA VAL A 81 -19.96 -1.66 1.34
C VAL A 81 -20.24 -0.50 0.40
N GLN A 82 -19.76 0.69 0.76
CA GLN A 82 -20.11 1.93 0.06
C GLN A 82 -19.19 2.23 -1.14
N GLY A 83 -18.13 1.44 -1.31
CA GLY A 83 -17.26 1.52 -2.47
C GLY A 83 -16.31 0.34 -2.57
N ILE A 84 -15.80 0.14 -3.77
CA ILE A 84 -14.65 -0.71 -4.04
C ILE A 84 -13.57 0.17 -4.66
N VAL A 85 -12.33 0.09 -4.15
CA VAL A 85 -11.19 0.69 -4.83
C VAL A 85 -10.79 -0.28 -5.94
N ARG A 86 -11.17 0.05 -7.18
CA ARG A 86 -10.67 -0.62 -8.40
C ARG A 86 -9.36 -0.03 -8.91
N ASP A 87 -8.86 1.03 -8.28
CA ASP A 87 -7.56 1.56 -8.64
C ASP A 87 -6.54 0.43 -8.48
N ILE A 88 -5.78 0.20 -9.54
CA ILE A 88 -4.72 -0.81 -9.55
C ILE A 88 -3.60 -0.19 -8.74
N PHE A 89 -3.69 -0.41 -7.42
CA PHE A 89 -2.59 -0.14 -6.51
C PHE A 89 -1.46 -1.10 -6.90
N LEU A 90 -0.29 -0.53 -7.17
CA LEU A 90 0.93 -1.33 -7.25
C LEU A 90 1.22 -1.86 -5.86
N ASP A 91 0.69 -3.04 -5.57
CA ASP A 91 1.06 -3.83 -4.40
C ASP A 91 2.02 -4.93 -4.85
N SER A 92 3.14 -5.05 -4.13
CA SER A 92 4.15 -6.14 -4.01
C SER A 92 4.62 -6.98 -5.22
N GLY A 93 4.06 -6.84 -6.42
CA GLY A 93 4.36 -7.68 -7.59
C GLY A 93 4.72 -6.92 -8.88
N PHE A 94 4.47 -5.62 -8.95
CA PHE A 94 4.83 -4.79 -10.11
C PHE A 94 6.29 -4.36 -9.98
N ARG A 95 7.12 -4.77 -10.94
CA ARG A 95 8.58 -4.54 -10.90
C ARG A 95 9.07 -3.72 -12.08
N TYR A 96 8.29 -3.67 -13.16
CA TYR A 96 8.68 -3.06 -14.43
C TYR A 96 7.60 -2.15 -15.00
N GLY A 97 8.00 -1.24 -15.90
CA GLY A 97 7.13 -0.33 -16.63
C GLY A 97 6.04 -1.06 -17.43
N ALA A 98 6.34 -2.25 -17.94
CA ALA A 98 5.37 -3.11 -18.64
C ALA A 98 4.26 -3.64 -17.74
N ASP A 99 4.51 -3.79 -16.44
CA ASP A 99 3.47 -4.18 -15.49
C ASP A 99 2.49 -3.03 -15.31
N ILE A 100 2.95 -1.78 -15.33
CA ILE A 100 2.13 -0.57 -15.20
C ILE A 100 1.39 -0.23 -16.51
N ALA A 101 2.06 -0.34 -17.65
CA ALA A 101 1.52 0.08 -18.95
C ALA A 101 0.25 -0.69 -19.36
N LYS A 102 0.21 -2.00 -19.08
CA LYS A 102 -0.94 -2.88 -19.42
C LYS A 102 -2.25 -2.43 -18.75
N PRO A 103 -2.32 -2.26 -17.41
CA PRO A 103 -3.52 -1.77 -16.74
C PRO A 103 -3.85 -0.32 -17.08
N MET A 104 -2.86 0.55 -17.32
CA MET A 104 -3.12 1.91 -17.81
C MET A 104 -3.84 1.90 -19.16
N ALA A 105 -3.49 0.99 -20.07
CA ALA A 105 -4.20 0.82 -21.34
C ALA A 105 -5.67 0.38 -21.15
N LEU A 106 -6.01 -0.20 -20.00
CA LEU A 106 -7.38 -0.54 -19.61
C LEU A 106 -8.10 0.58 -18.83
N GLY A 107 -7.48 1.76 -18.72
CA GLY A 107 -8.04 2.93 -18.05
C GLY A 107 -7.83 2.95 -16.52
N ALA A 108 -6.98 2.07 -15.99
CA ALA A 108 -6.66 2.09 -14.56
C ALA A 108 -5.68 3.21 -14.22
N ARG A 109 -5.88 3.83 -13.05
CA ARG A 109 -4.88 4.71 -12.43
C ARG A 109 -3.96 3.88 -11.56
N SER A 110 -2.66 4.06 -11.75
CA SER A 110 -1.62 3.38 -10.98
C SER A 110 -1.22 4.22 -9.77
N TYR A 111 -1.41 3.68 -8.57
CA TYR A 111 -0.91 4.29 -7.33
C TYR A 111 0.19 3.40 -6.75
N THR A 112 1.41 3.93 -6.68
CA THR A 112 2.59 3.19 -6.24
C THR A 112 2.95 3.54 -4.80
N TYR A 113 2.97 2.54 -3.92
CA TYR A 113 3.52 2.64 -2.58
C TYR A 113 4.86 1.94 -2.56
N VAL A 114 5.94 2.73 -2.51
CA VAL A 114 7.28 2.18 -2.40
C VAL A 114 7.74 2.32 -0.95
N LEU A 115 7.96 1.18 -0.28
CA LEU A 115 8.65 1.15 1.00
C LEU A 115 10.10 0.75 0.75
N VAL A 116 11.04 1.68 0.91
CA VAL A 116 12.47 1.41 0.66
C VAL A 116 13.23 1.52 1.96
N LEU A 117 14.13 0.55 2.20
CA LEU A 117 15.12 0.58 3.29
C LEU A 117 16.10 1.78 3.20
N GLY A 118 15.94 2.66 2.21
CA GLY A 118 16.71 3.89 1.97
C GLY A 118 16.00 5.17 2.39
N GLY A 119 14.76 5.10 2.90
CA GLY A 119 13.97 6.27 3.26
C GLY A 119 13.52 7.09 2.06
N GLU A 120 13.26 8.38 2.24
CA GLU A 120 12.73 9.26 1.17
C GLU A 120 13.58 9.22 -0.11
N GLU A 121 14.91 9.28 0.02
CA GLU A 121 15.83 9.21 -1.12
C GLU A 121 15.71 7.86 -1.86
N GLY A 122 15.57 6.76 -1.11
CA GLY A 122 15.36 5.44 -1.69
C GLY A 122 14.01 5.33 -2.41
N VAL A 123 12.97 5.93 -1.85
CA VAL A 123 11.64 6.03 -2.48
C VAL A 123 11.73 6.83 -3.77
N GLY A 124 12.35 8.01 -3.74
CA GLY A 124 12.54 8.87 -4.91
C GLY A 124 13.34 8.18 -6.01
N HIS A 125 14.44 7.50 -5.65
CA HIS A 125 15.24 6.73 -6.60
C HIS A 125 14.43 5.61 -7.25
N THR A 126 13.70 4.82 -6.46
CA THR A 126 12.89 3.70 -6.96
C THR A 126 11.76 4.19 -7.87
N LEU A 127 11.07 5.27 -7.48
CA LEU A 127 10.06 5.90 -8.32
C LEU A 127 10.67 6.42 -9.63
N GLY A 128 11.85 7.05 -9.57
CA GLY A 128 12.57 7.51 -10.77
C GLY A 128 12.90 6.38 -11.74
N VAL A 129 13.38 5.23 -11.22
CA VAL A 129 13.66 4.03 -12.02
C VAL A 129 12.39 3.49 -12.66
N LEU A 130 11.30 3.34 -11.90
CA LEU A 130 10.02 2.87 -12.41
C LEU A 130 9.41 3.79 -13.46
N CYS A 131 9.51 5.11 -13.26
CA CYS A 131 9.05 6.10 -14.25
C CYS A 131 9.86 6.02 -15.54
N GLY A 132 11.19 5.90 -15.46
CA GLY A 132 12.04 5.74 -16.64
C GLY A 132 11.74 4.46 -17.42
N ASP A 133 11.48 3.35 -16.70
CA ASP A 133 11.14 2.07 -17.33
C ASP A 133 9.74 2.10 -17.98
N LEU A 134 8.77 2.79 -17.36
CA LEU A 134 7.45 3.04 -17.96
C LEU A 134 7.55 3.92 -19.21
N ASP A 135 8.32 5.00 -19.17
CA ASP A 135 8.56 5.87 -20.32
C ASP A 135 9.16 5.07 -21.49
N LEU A 136 10.22 4.29 -21.23
CA LEU A 136 10.83 3.42 -22.22
C LEU A 136 9.81 2.41 -22.80
N THR A 137 9.02 1.78 -21.94
CA THR A 137 7.99 0.81 -22.38
C THR A 137 6.97 1.47 -23.31
N LEU A 138 6.43 2.63 -22.92
CA LEU A 138 5.43 3.35 -23.71
C LEU A 138 6.03 3.86 -25.02
N HIS A 139 7.26 4.38 -24.98
CA HIS A 139 7.98 4.83 -26.16
C HIS A 139 8.20 3.70 -27.17
N LEU A 140 8.64 2.52 -26.71
CA LEU A 140 8.80 1.34 -27.56
C LEU A 140 7.46 0.82 -28.12
N ALA A 141 6.36 1.00 -27.38
CA ALA A 141 5.02 0.69 -27.84
C ALA A 141 4.41 1.75 -28.77
N GLY A 142 5.11 2.87 -29.01
CA GLY A 142 4.60 4.00 -29.81
C GLY A 142 3.48 4.77 -29.12
N ILE A 143 3.32 4.63 -27.81
CA ILE A 143 2.30 5.29 -27.01
C ILE A 143 2.93 6.52 -26.34
N PRO A 144 2.41 7.74 -26.56
CA PRO A 144 2.94 8.92 -25.89
C PRO A 144 2.66 8.86 -24.38
N LEU A 145 3.63 9.32 -23.58
CA LEU A 145 3.47 9.46 -22.13
C LEU A 145 2.21 10.28 -21.80
N PRO A 146 1.28 9.73 -20.99
CA PRO A 146 0.08 10.47 -20.61
C PRO A 146 0.42 11.65 -19.70
N LYS A 147 -0.16 12.83 -19.99
CA LYS A 147 0.11 14.10 -19.27
C LYS A 147 -0.32 14.15 -17.80
N PHE A 148 -0.95 13.09 -17.29
CA PHE A 148 -1.51 13.00 -15.94
C PHE A 148 -0.69 12.11 -14.99
N ILE A 149 0.51 11.70 -15.39
CA ILE A 149 1.48 11.12 -14.46
C ILE A 149 2.13 12.27 -13.68
N SER A 150 1.55 12.64 -12.54
CA SER A 150 2.22 13.44 -11.52
C SER A 150 2.84 12.49 -10.50
N ILE A 151 4.12 12.72 -10.17
CA ILE A 151 4.74 12.12 -8.98
C ILE A 151 4.37 13.05 -7.83
N ASP A 152 3.22 12.82 -7.23
CA ASP A 152 2.83 13.51 -6.00
C ASP A 152 3.32 12.68 -4.82
N VAL A 153 4.44 13.11 -4.22
CA VAL A 153 4.86 12.60 -2.92
C VAL A 153 3.94 13.25 -1.88
N HIS A 154 2.82 12.59 -1.56
CA HIS A 154 1.93 13.07 -0.51
C HIS A 154 2.64 12.91 0.85
N GLN A 155 3.23 14.00 1.33
CA GLN A 155 3.86 14.10 2.66
C GLN A 155 2.82 14.12 3.79
N ASP A 156 1.54 14.33 3.49
CA ASP A 156 0.45 14.50 4.46
C ASP A 156 -0.12 13.20 5.05
N CYS A 157 0.49 12.05 4.71
CA CYS A 157 0.21 10.77 5.37
C CYS A 157 1.19 10.46 6.53
N LEU A 158 1.88 11.49 7.04
CA LEU A 158 2.72 11.42 8.25
C LEU A 158 1.89 11.64 9.51
#